data_AF-A0A7S2IX73-F1
#
_entry.id   AF-A0A7S2IX73-F1
#
_cell.length_a   1.000
_cell.length_b   1.000
_cell.length_c   1.000
_cell.angle_alpha   90.00
_cell.angle_beta   90.00
_cell.angle_gamma   90.00
#
_symmetry.space_group_name_H-M   'P 1'
#
loop_
_entity.id
_entity.type
_entity.pdbx_description
1 polymer ?
#
loop_
_entity_poly.entity_id
_entity_poly.type
_entity_poly.pdbx_seq_one_letter_code
_entity_poly.pdbx_strand_id
1 'polypeptide(L)'
;DGLLKEKSARDAQKQASGGKLSWQALTCRELETVQRALIARFRQPSLRQQLLRKQAACSGDALKYLFCAEPIVDAGEAEVFHELGLLEDLGASALRAAQQKFLRAVMEFWCEGEVRALARRLDEATGSSQVREGR
;
A
#
# COMPACT_ATOMS: atom_id res chain seq x y z
N ASP A 1 24.78 23.27 23.69
CA ASP A 1 24.28 23.67 22.35
C ASP A 1 24.68 22.82 21.14
N GLY A 2 25.39 21.69 21.29
CA GLY A 2 25.75 20.80 20.17
C GLY A 2 24.69 19.75 19.79
N LEU A 3 23.96 19.19 20.77
CA LEU A 3 23.06 18.04 20.55
C LEU A 3 21.77 18.37 19.77
N LEU A 4 21.29 19.62 19.85
CA LEU A 4 20.06 20.04 19.16
C LEU A 4 20.30 20.30 17.66
N LYS A 5 21.52 20.68 17.27
CA LYS A 5 21.89 20.88 15.86
C LYS A 5 22.08 19.55 15.12
N GLU A 6 22.53 18.50 15.79
CA GLU A 6 22.71 17.18 15.18
C GLU A 6 21.39 16.43 14.92
N LYS A 7 20.37 16.62 15.78
CA LYS A 7 19.03 16.06 15.52
C LYS A 7 18.36 16.73 14.31
N SER A 8 18.39 18.06 14.25
CA SER A 8 17.85 18.80 13.09
C SER A 8 18.58 18.47 11.78
N ALA A 9 19.88 18.17 11.82
CA ALA A 9 20.62 17.76 10.63
C ALA A 9 20.23 16.36 10.14
N ARG A 10 19.98 15.39 11.04
CA ARG A 10 19.53 14.04 10.65
C ARG A 10 18.14 14.03 10.04
N ASP A 11 17.23 14.86 10.54
CA ASP A 11 15.87 14.99 9.98
C ASP A 11 15.87 15.71 8.63
N ALA A 12 16.75 16.71 8.44
CA ALA A 12 16.92 17.41 7.17
C ALA A 12 17.66 16.58 6.11
N GLN A 13 18.56 15.69 6.51
CA GLN A 13 19.35 14.87 5.58
C GLN A 13 18.58 13.63 5.08
N LYS A 14 17.55 13.18 5.82
CA LYS A 14 16.57 12.19 5.33
C LYS A 14 15.58 12.80 4.31
N GLN A 15 15.42 14.12 4.28
CA GLN A 15 14.53 14.82 3.34
C GLN A 15 15.17 15.17 1.99
N ALA A 16 16.50 15.03 1.84
CA ALA A 16 17.22 15.39 0.62
C ALA A 16 17.75 14.19 -0.20
N SER A 17 17.57 12.96 0.28
CA SER A 17 17.82 11.76 -0.50
C SER A 17 16.47 11.13 -0.86
N GLY A 18 16.32 10.69 -2.11
CA GLY A 18 15.25 9.75 -2.51
C GLY A 18 15.46 8.42 -1.80
N GLY A 19 15.31 8.41 -0.47
CA GLY A 19 15.69 7.34 0.42
C GLY A 19 14.69 6.21 0.35
N LYS A 20 15.19 5.02 0.00
CA LYS A 20 14.43 3.77 0.14
C LYS A 20 13.91 3.65 1.58
N LEU A 21 12.63 3.31 1.72
CA LEU A 21 11.99 3.07 3.01
C LEU A 21 12.47 1.74 3.60
N SER A 22 12.28 1.55 4.91
CA SER A 22 12.58 0.29 5.60
C SER A 22 11.47 -0.07 6.58
N TRP A 23 11.15 -1.36 6.65
CA TRP A 23 10.12 -1.89 7.54
C TRP A 23 10.45 -1.75 9.03
N GLN A 24 11.73 -1.69 9.41
CA GLN A 24 12.13 -1.70 10.83
C GLN A 24 11.81 -0.41 11.58
N ALA A 25 11.55 0.69 10.85
CA ALA A 25 11.32 2.00 11.43
C ALA A 25 10.26 2.79 10.64
N LEU A 26 9.24 2.09 10.13
CA LEU A 26 8.23 2.71 9.29
C LEU A 26 7.33 3.60 10.15
N THR A 27 7.47 4.91 9.97
CA THR A 27 6.67 5.91 10.69
C THR A 27 5.26 5.99 10.11
N CYS A 28 4.31 6.54 10.87
CA CYS A 28 2.95 6.81 10.38
C CYS A 28 2.96 7.58 9.05
N ARG A 29 3.80 8.61 8.90
CA ARG A 29 3.92 9.39 7.65
C ARG A 29 4.49 8.58 6.48
N GLU A 30 5.44 7.69 6.73
CA GLU A 30 5.96 6.79 5.70
C GLU A 30 4.89 5.76 5.31
N LEU A 31 4.07 5.28 6.25
CA LEU A 31 2.93 4.40 5.95
C LEU A 31 1.89 5.10 5.07
N GLU A 32 1.53 6.34 5.39
CA GLU A 32 0.65 7.13 4.53
C GLU A 32 1.22 7.27 3.12
N THR A 33 2.54 7.44 2.99
CA THR A 33 3.23 7.52 1.70
C THR A 33 3.05 6.23 0.90
N VAL A 34 3.22 5.07 1.55
CA VAL A 34 2.98 3.76 0.94
C VAL A 34 1.52 3.62 0.49
N GLN A 35 0.55 3.95 1.37
CA GLN A 35 -0.87 3.86 1.03
C GLN A 35 -1.26 4.77 -0.13
N ARG A 36 -0.73 6.02 -0.16
CA ARG A 36 -0.97 6.95 -1.27
C ARG A 36 -0.38 6.44 -2.58
N ALA A 37 0.82 5.85 -2.56
CA ALA A 37 1.43 5.26 -3.74
C ALA A 37 0.60 4.08 -4.28
N LEU A 38 0.11 3.20 -3.39
CA LEU A 38 -0.80 2.10 -3.76
C LEU A 38 -2.11 2.62 -4.36
N ILE A 39 -2.74 3.62 -3.74
CA ILE A 39 -3.97 4.24 -4.28
C ILE A 39 -3.71 4.82 -5.68
N ALA A 40 -2.60 5.54 -5.86
CA ALA A 40 -2.23 6.10 -7.16
C ALA A 40 -2.01 4.99 -8.20
N ARG A 41 -1.33 3.91 -7.83
CA ARG A 41 -1.09 2.73 -8.65
C ARG A 41 -2.39 2.10 -9.14
N PHE A 42 -3.31 1.76 -8.22
CA PHE A 42 -4.57 1.11 -8.58
C PHE A 42 -5.55 2.02 -9.32
N ARG A 43 -5.35 3.34 -9.27
CA ARG A 43 -6.10 4.30 -10.09
C ARG A 43 -5.59 4.44 -11.51
N GLN A 44 -4.42 3.88 -11.85
CA GLN A 44 -3.93 3.89 -13.22
C GLN A 44 -4.90 3.16 -14.16
N PRO A 45 -5.14 3.67 -15.38
CA PRO A 45 -6.15 3.11 -16.28
C PRO A 45 -5.99 1.61 -16.56
N SER A 46 -4.76 1.13 -16.72
CA SER A 46 -4.46 -0.28 -17.03
C SER A 46 -4.87 -1.23 -15.92
N LEU A 47 -4.50 -0.95 -14.66
CA LEU A 47 -4.86 -1.77 -13.50
C LEU A 47 -6.34 -1.63 -13.16
N ARG A 48 -6.86 -0.39 -13.18
CA ARG A 48 -8.28 -0.12 -12.92
C ARG A 48 -9.19 -0.89 -13.88
N GLN A 49 -8.87 -0.91 -15.18
CA GLN A 49 -9.66 -1.68 -16.14
C GLN A 49 -9.60 -3.18 -15.88
N GLN A 50 -8.45 -3.72 -15.46
CA GLN A 50 -8.34 -5.15 -15.11
C GLN A 50 -9.22 -5.51 -13.90
N LEU A 51 -9.18 -4.70 -12.84
CA LEU A 51 -10.00 -4.89 -11.65
C LEU A 51 -11.50 -4.82 -11.98
N LEU A 52 -11.93 -3.80 -12.75
CA LEU A 52 -13.33 -3.66 -13.18
C LEU A 52 -13.81 -4.85 -14.03
N ARG A 53 -12.96 -5.38 -14.92
CA ARG A 53 -13.29 -6.59 -15.71
C ARG A 53 -13.47 -7.81 -14.81
N LYS A 54 -12.62 -7.98 -13.80
CA LYS A 54 -12.77 -9.08 -12.83
C LYS A 54 -14.04 -8.91 -12.00
N GLN A 55 -14.33 -7.70 -11.55
CA GLN A 55 -15.54 -7.38 -10.79
C GLN A 55 -16.80 -7.74 -11.59
N ALA A 56 -16.89 -7.31 -12.84
CA ALA A 56 -18.01 -7.63 -13.73
C ALA A 56 -18.15 -9.15 -13.97
N ALA A 57 -17.04 -9.86 -14.20
CA ALA A 57 -17.03 -11.31 -14.42
C ALA A 57 -17.40 -12.15 -13.17
N CYS A 58 -17.33 -11.54 -11.98
CA CYS A 58 -17.71 -12.21 -10.73
C CYS A 58 -19.17 -11.94 -10.34
N SER A 59 -19.90 -11.08 -11.08
CA SER A 59 -21.34 -10.84 -10.90
C SER A 59 -21.74 -10.50 -9.45
N GLY A 60 -20.91 -9.75 -8.73
CA GLY A 60 -21.17 -9.39 -7.33
C GLY A 60 -20.79 -10.45 -6.29
N ASP A 61 -20.24 -11.60 -6.70
CA ASP A 61 -19.66 -12.57 -5.76
C ASP A 61 -18.34 -12.03 -5.19
N ALA A 62 -18.39 -11.56 -3.95
CA ALA A 62 -17.26 -10.97 -3.25
C ALA A 62 -16.12 -11.96 -3.03
N LEU A 63 -16.44 -13.22 -2.74
CA LEU A 63 -15.42 -14.23 -2.48
C LEU A 63 -14.69 -14.59 -3.78
N LYS A 64 -15.45 -14.82 -4.86
CA LYS A 64 -14.89 -15.08 -6.18
C LYS A 64 -14.05 -13.91 -6.68
N TYR A 65 -14.51 -12.68 -6.45
CA TYR A 65 -13.77 -11.47 -6.81
C TYR A 65 -12.43 -11.40 -6.09
N LEU A 66 -12.40 -11.61 -4.76
CA LEU A 66 -11.17 -11.54 -3.96
C LEU A 66 -10.08 -12.47 -4.54
N PHE A 67 -10.42 -13.72 -4.86
CA PHE A 67 -9.47 -14.66 -5.47
C PHE A 67 -9.06 -14.28 -6.90
N CYS A 68 -9.99 -13.73 -7.69
CA CYS A 68 -9.71 -13.36 -9.08
C CYS A 68 -8.92 -12.06 -9.21
N ALA A 69 -9.06 -11.15 -8.25
CA ALA A 69 -8.40 -9.85 -8.20
C ALA A 69 -7.02 -9.94 -7.56
N GLU A 70 -6.79 -10.92 -6.67
CA GLU A 70 -5.53 -11.10 -5.93
C GLU A 70 -4.28 -11.01 -6.84
N PRO A 71 -4.19 -11.68 -8.00
CA PRO A 71 -2.99 -11.56 -8.84
C PRO A 71 -2.74 -10.14 -9.38
N ILE A 72 -3.81 -9.36 -9.58
CA ILE A 72 -3.71 -7.96 -10.05
C ILE A 72 -3.27 -7.05 -8.90
N VAL A 73 -3.81 -7.30 -7.71
CA VAL A 73 -3.43 -6.58 -6.48
C VAL A 73 -1.98 -6.87 -6.14
N ASP A 74 -1.58 -8.14 -6.13
CA ASP A 74 -0.20 -8.59 -5.87
C ASP A 74 0.79 -7.92 -6.82
N ALA A 75 0.48 -7.86 -8.13
CA ALA A 75 1.33 -7.18 -9.11
C ALA A 75 1.47 -5.67 -8.81
N GLY A 76 0.36 -5.00 -8.52
CA GLY A 76 0.38 -3.57 -8.19
C GLY A 76 1.12 -3.25 -6.89
N GLU A 77 0.95 -4.09 -5.86
CA GLU A 77 1.65 -3.95 -4.58
C GLU A 77 3.15 -4.24 -4.72
N ALA A 78 3.52 -5.29 -5.46
CA ALA A 78 4.92 -5.64 -5.67
C ALA A 78 5.70 -4.51 -6.35
N GLU A 79 5.12 -3.87 -7.38
CA GLU A 79 5.74 -2.74 -8.05
C GLU A 79 5.94 -1.55 -7.10
N VAL A 80 4.92 -1.18 -6.32
CA VAL A 80 5.02 -0.07 -5.37
C VAL A 80 6.01 -0.35 -4.25
N PHE A 81 5.97 -1.55 -3.66
CA PHE A 81 6.91 -1.91 -2.60
C PHE A 81 8.35 -1.95 -3.12
N HIS A 82 8.56 -2.41 -4.36
CA HIS A 82 9.88 -2.41 -4.98
C HIS A 82 10.39 -0.99 -5.25
N GLU A 83 9.55 -0.12 -5.82
CA GLU A 83 9.87 1.29 -6.09
C GLU A 83 10.24 2.06 -4.81
N LEU A 84 9.54 1.77 -3.70
CA LEU A 84 9.81 2.38 -2.40
C LEU A 84 10.97 1.71 -1.63
N GLY A 85 11.58 0.66 -2.18
CA GLY A 85 12.68 -0.08 -1.56
C GLY A 85 12.27 -0.95 -0.37
N LEU A 86 10.97 -1.22 -0.23
CA LEU A 86 10.39 -2.10 0.79
C LEU A 86 10.41 -3.58 0.39
N LEU A 87 10.73 -3.86 -0.87
CA LEU A 87 10.80 -5.19 -1.45
C LEU A 87 12.06 -5.32 -2.31
N GLU A 88 12.93 -6.27 -1.97
CA GLU A 88 14.21 -6.48 -2.65
C GLU A 88 14.05 -7.21 -3.98
N ASP A 89 13.11 -8.16 -4.06
CA ASP A 89 12.79 -8.93 -5.25
C ASP A 89 11.27 -9.15 -5.42
N LEU A 90 10.82 -9.42 -6.65
CA LEU A 90 9.40 -9.62 -6.98
C LEU A 90 8.91 -11.07 -6.72
N GLY A 91 9.62 -11.84 -5.89
CA GLY A 91 9.25 -13.20 -5.54
C GLY A 91 7.99 -13.23 -4.67
N ALA A 92 7.12 -14.21 -4.91
CA ALA A 92 5.85 -14.34 -4.19
C ALA A 92 6.03 -14.43 -2.67
N SER A 93 7.06 -15.15 -2.19
CA SER A 93 7.34 -15.23 -0.75
C SER A 93 7.79 -13.89 -0.16
N ALA A 94 8.60 -13.12 -0.89
CA ALA A 94 9.06 -11.80 -0.46
C ALA A 94 7.89 -10.82 -0.42
N LEU A 95 7.03 -10.85 -1.45
CA LEU A 95 5.81 -10.06 -1.50
C LEU A 95 4.87 -10.37 -0.32
N ARG A 96 4.60 -11.66 -0.04
CA ARG A 96 3.76 -12.03 1.12
C ARG A 96 4.33 -11.52 2.43
N ALA A 97 5.65 -11.61 2.62
CA ALA A 97 6.30 -11.07 3.82
C ALA A 97 6.16 -9.53 3.90
N ALA A 98 6.27 -8.81 2.77
CA ALA A 98 6.05 -7.37 2.71
C ALA A 98 4.59 -6.99 3.01
N GLN A 99 3.62 -7.70 2.44
CA GLN A 99 2.18 -7.52 2.71
C GLN A 99 1.87 -7.70 4.21
N GLN A 100 2.44 -8.72 4.86
CA GLN A 100 2.26 -8.94 6.30
C GLN A 100 2.84 -7.78 7.13
N LYS A 101 4.00 -7.26 6.77
CA LYS A 101 4.61 -6.09 7.44
C LYS A 101 3.77 -4.84 7.23
N PHE A 102 3.27 -4.63 6.01
CA PHE A 102 2.36 -3.53 5.68
C PHE A 102 1.08 -3.60 6.52
N LEU A 103 0.40 -4.75 6.56
CA LEU A 103 -0.80 -4.95 7.37
C LEU A 103 -0.52 -4.69 8.86
N ARG A 104 0.62 -5.18 9.37
CA ARG A 104 1.01 -4.93 10.76
C ARG A 104 1.16 -3.43 11.04
N ALA A 105 1.83 -2.69 10.16
CA ALA A 105 2.00 -1.25 10.29
C ALA A 105 0.65 -0.50 10.23
N VAL A 106 -0.26 -0.90 9.33
CA VAL A 106 -1.62 -0.35 9.27
C VAL A 106 -2.38 -0.58 10.58
N MET A 107 -2.27 -1.78 11.16
CA MET A 107 -2.92 -2.09 12.44
C MET A 107 -2.30 -1.33 13.61
N GLU A 108 -0.98 -1.15 13.62
CA GLU A 108 -0.26 -0.36 14.62
C GLU A 108 -0.73 1.10 14.64
N PHE A 109 -0.90 1.71 13.46
CA PHE A 109 -1.33 3.10 13.32
C PHE A 109 -2.84 3.25 13.05
N TRP A 110 -3.67 2.24 13.34
CA TRP A 110 -5.10 2.25 12.98
C TRP A 110 -5.90 3.38 13.66
N CYS A 111 -5.46 3.81 14.83
CA CYS A 111 -6.07 4.92 15.56
C CYS A 111 -5.88 6.27 14.84
N GLU A 112 -4.86 6.39 13.99
CA GLU A 112 -4.57 7.58 13.21
C GLU A 112 -5.63 7.77 12.11
N GLY A 113 -6.31 8.92 12.15
CA GLY A 113 -7.47 9.21 11.28
C GLY A 113 -7.14 9.07 9.79
N GLU A 114 -5.98 9.57 9.37
CA GLU A 114 -5.56 9.57 7.97
C GLU A 114 -5.18 8.17 7.48
N VAL A 115 -4.47 7.36 8.28
CA VAL A 115 -4.12 5.96 7.93
C VAL A 115 -5.39 5.15 7.65
N ARG A 116 -6.40 5.29 8.50
CA ARG A 116 -7.69 4.62 8.33
C ARG A 116 -8.48 5.17 7.13
N ALA A 117 -8.44 6.47 6.87
CA ALA A 117 -9.07 7.05 5.68
C ALA A 117 -8.40 6.58 4.38
N LEU A 118 -7.07 6.47 4.36
CA LEU A 118 -6.32 5.95 3.23
C LEU A 118 -6.56 4.45 3.03
N ALA A 119 -6.65 3.65 4.11
CA ALA A 119 -7.00 2.23 4.02
C ALA A 119 -8.35 2.01 3.33
N ARG A 120 -9.37 2.82 3.66
CA ARG A 120 -10.68 2.78 2.97
C ARG A 120 -10.57 3.15 1.49
N ARG A 121 -9.82 4.21 1.17
CA ARG A 121 -9.61 4.62 -0.23
C ARG A 121 -8.84 3.58 -1.05
N LEU A 122 -7.93 2.84 -0.41
CA LEU A 122 -7.22 1.73 -1.04
C LEU A 122 -8.17 0.55 -1.31
N ASP A 123 -9.03 0.22 -0.35
CA ASP A 123 -10.07 -0.79 -0.53
C ASP A 123 -11.06 -0.41 -1.65
N GLU A 124 -11.46 0.86 -1.74
CA GLU A 124 -12.27 1.38 -2.87
C GLU A 124 -11.53 1.29 -4.21
N ALA A 125 -10.24 1.63 -4.23
CA ALA A 125 -9.43 1.60 -5.46
C ALA A 125 -9.23 0.17 -5.98
N THR A 126 -9.20 -0.81 -5.09
CA THR A 126 -9.13 -2.24 -5.43
C THR A 126 -10.50 -2.87 -5.65
N GLY A 127 -11.60 -2.13 -5.47
CA GLY A 127 -12.98 -2.60 -5.67
C GLY A 127 -13.48 -3.59 -4.61
N SER A 128 -12.73 -3.83 -3.54
CA SER A 128 -13.01 -4.87 -2.54
C SER A 128 -14.29 -4.61 -1.72
N SER A 129 -14.59 -3.35 -1.40
CA SER A 129 -15.84 -2.93 -0.74
C SER A 129 -17.06 -2.99 -1.65
N GLN A 130 -16.92 -2.60 -2.91
CA GLN A 130 -18.04 -2.51 -3.86
C GLN A 130 -18.68 -3.87 -4.15
N VAL A 131 -17.90 -4.95 -4.08
CA VAL A 131 -18.44 -6.30 -4.22
C VAL A 131 -19.12 -6.81 -2.93
N ARG A 132 -18.69 -6.33 -1.75
CA ARG A 132 -19.30 -6.71 -0.46
C ARG A 132 -20.64 -6.04 -0.19
N GLU A 133 -20.84 -4.83 -0.73
CA GLU A 133 -22.08 -4.07 -0.50
C GLU A 133 -23.23 -4.37 -1.48
N GLY A 134 -23.01 -5.22 -2.49
CA GLY A 134 -24.08 -5.70 -3.37
C GLY A 134 -24.94 -4.60 -4.01
N ARG A 135 -24.32 -3.50 -4.45
CA ARG A 135 -24.99 -2.40 -5.17
C ARG A 135 -24.55 -2.32 -6.62
#